data_AF-A0AAN6BQ75-F1
#
_entry.id   AF-A0AAN6BQ75-F1
#
_cell.length_a   1.000
_cell.length_b   1.000
_cell.length_c   1.000
_cell.angle_alpha   90.00
_cell.angle_beta   90.00
_cell.angle_gamma   90.00
#
_symmetry.space_group_name_H-M   'P 1'
#
loop_
_entity.id
_entity.type
_entity.pdbx_description
1 polymer ?
#
loop_
_entity_poly.entity_id
_entity_poly.type
_entity_poly.pdbx_seq_one_letter_code
_entity_poly.pdbx_strand_id
1 'polypeptide(L)'
;MPKMHRPDFDAFKKGPGEESTEAYMWPCINLEDLEQARPLLLLLNARARHQPHCFAHADCTAPHLGHGTGAIRSAFLNLHTMMFIGRTAPETYGELIAWDDDDDASLWLGHSEGFHAGGHGLVLRIPFRLHP
;
A
#
# COMPACT_ATOMS: atom_id res chain seq x y z
N MET A 1 -9.42 -10.04 -11.86
CA MET A 1 -9.47 -10.24 -10.39
C MET A 1 -9.10 -11.68 -10.07
N PRO A 2 -8.37 -11.93 -8.97
CA PRO A 2 -7.90 -13.25 -8.57
C PRO A 2 -9.07 -14.19 -8.20
N LYS A 3 -8.95 -15.48 -8.55
CA LYS A 3 -10.01 -16.48 -8.35
C LYS A 3 -10.05 -17.11 -6.95
N MET A 4 -9.01 -16.92 -6.13
CA MET A 4 -8.84 -17.59 -4.85
C MET A 4 -8.69 -16.60 -3.69
N HIS A 5 -9.08 -17.03 -2.50
CA HIS A 5 -8.84 -16.33 -1.25
C HIS A 5 -7.33 -16.14 -1.03
N ARG A 6 -6.90 -14.90 -0.69
CA ARG A 6 -5.49 -14.55 -0.44
C ARG A 6 -4.56 -14.95 -1.61
N PRO A 7 -4.67 -14.26 -2.76
CA PRO A 7 -3.81 -14.53 -3.92
C PRO A 7 -2.32 -14.37 -3.60
N ASP A 8 -1.99 -13.51 -2.64
CA ASP A 8 -0.67 -13.36 -2.03
C ASP A 8 -0.19 -14.66 -1.38
N PHE A 9 -1.06 -15.36 -0.64
CA PHE A 9 -0.70 -16.61 0.03
C PHE A 9 -0.58 -17.79 -0.93
N ASP A 10 -1.38 -17.81 -2.00
CA ASP A 10 -1.20 -18.79 -3.07
C ASP A 10 0.11 -18.56 -3.84
N ALA A 11 0.43 -17.30 -4.15
CA ALA A 11 1.72 -16.95 -4.73
C ALA A 11 2.88 -17.40 -3.83
N PHE A 12 2.77 -17.13 -2.52
CA PHE A 12 3.77 -17.54 -1.52
C PHE A 12 4.00 -19.06 -1.49
N LYS A 13 2.95 -19.86 -1.67
CA LYS A 13 3.06 -21.33 -1.70
C LYS A 13 3.81 -21.87 -2.91
N LYS A 14 3.77 -21.16 -4.04
CA LYS A 14 4.43 -21.58 -5.29
C LYS A 14 5.94 -21.39 -5.23
N GLY A 15 6.40 -20.45 -4.42
CA GLY A 15 7.81 -20.20 -4.17
C GLY A 15 8.43 -19.22 -5.17
N PRO A 16 9.64 -18.74 -4.87
CA PRO A 16 10.25 -17.61 -5.55
C PRO A 16 10.54 -17.91 -7.04
N GLY A 17 10.14 -16.99 -7.92
CA GLY A 17 10.44 -17.02 -9.36
C GLY A 17 9.24 -17.30 -10.28
N GLU A 18 8.16 -17.89 -9.76
CA GLU A 18 6.88 -18.08 -10.49
C GLU A 18 5.77 -17.11 -10.01
N GLU A 19 6.11 -16.23 -9.08
CA GLU A 19 5.14 -15.39 -8.38
C GLU A 19 4.85 -14.11 -9.16
N SER A 20 3.58 -13.86 -9.45
CA SER A 20 3.16 -12.56 -9.97
C SER A 20 3.21 -11.53 -8.84
N THR A 21 4.07 -10.51 -8.95
CA THR A 21 4.08 -9.33 -8.06
C THR A 21 2.66 -8.75 -7.90
N GLU A 22 1.81 -8.91 -8.91
CA GLU A 22 0.43 -8.46 -8.88
C GLU A 22 -0.43 -9.16 -7.81
N ALA A 23 -0.19 -10.45 -7.56
CA ALA A 23 -0.92 -11.25 -6.57
C ALA A 23 -0.74 -10.68 -5.14
N TYR A 24 0.44 -10.13 -4.86
CA TYR A 24 0.77 -9.50 -3.58
C TYR A 24 0.27 -8.06 -3.44
N MET A 25 -0.11 -7.41 -4.54
CA MET A 25 -0.55 -6.00 -4.55
C MET A 25 -2.08 -5.85 -4.55
N TRP A 26 -2.84 -6.94 -4.58
CA TRP A 26 -4.30 -6.84 -4.41
C TRP A 26 -4.61 -6.46 -2.96
N PRO A 27 -5.54 -5.51 -2.73
CA PRO A 27 -6.13 -5.33 -1.41
C PRO A 27 -6.65 -6.68 -0.90
N CYS A 28 -6.78 -6.85 0.42
CA CYS A 28 -7.39 -8.04 1.02
C CYS A 28 -8.90 -8.11 0.71
N ILE A 29 -9.25 -8.21 -0.57
CA ILE A 29 -10.60 -8.41 -1.10
C ILE A 29 -10.53 -9.60 -2.07
N ASN A 30 -11.43 -10.56 -1.90
CA ASN A 30 -11.53 -11.73 -2.76
C ASN A 30 -12.86 -11.73 -3.56
N LEU A 31 -13.07 -12.74 -4.42
CA LEU A 31 -14.33 -12.87 -5.15
C LEU A 31 -15.55 -13.15 -4.25
N GLU A 32 -15.40 -13.88 -3.15
CA GLU A 32 -16.49 -14.15 -2.19
C GLU A 32 -16.96 -12.86 -1.48
N ASP A 33 -16.03 -11.93 -1.20
CA ASP A 33 -16.32 -10.59 -0.67
C ASP A 33 -17.04 -9.70 -1.69
N LEU A 34 -16.85 -9.99 -2.98
CA LEU A 34 -17.50 -9.30 -4.10
C LEU A 34 -18.85 -9.94 -4.46
N GLU A 35 -19.01 -11.25 -4.25
CA GLU A 35 -20.28 -11.98 -4.38
C GLU A 35 -21.26 -11.57 -3.27
N GLN A 36 -20.74 -11.19 -2.11
CA GLN A 36 -21.53 -10.56 -1.06
C GLN A 36 -21.64 -9.06 -1.33
N ALA A 37 -22.85 -8.56 -1.58
CA ALA A 37 -23.06 -7.14 -1.86
C ALA A 37 -22.57 -6.23 -0.71
N ARG A 38 -22.64 -6.69 0.55
CA ARG A 38 -22.40 -5.85 1.72
C ARG A 38 -20.93 -5.48 1.94
N PRO A 39 -19.95 -6.40 1.97
CA PRO A 39 -18.53 -6.05 2.13
C PRO A 39 -18.00 -5.12 1.03
N LEU A 40 -18.34 -5.39 -0.24
CA LEU A 40 -17.97 -4.52 -1.35
C LEU A 40 -18.55 -3.11 -1.19
N LEU A 41 -19.85 -2.98 -0.88
CA LEU A 41 -20.47 -1.68 -0.66
C LEU A 41 -19.88 -0.95 0.55
N LEU A 42 -19.49 -1.66 1.60
CA LEU A 42 -18.81 -1.07 2.76
C LEU A 42 -17.42 -0.54 2.38
N LEU A 43 -16.63 -1.31 1.62
CA LEU A 43 -15.32 -0.88 1.15
C LEU A 43 -15.43 0.36 0.25
N LEU A 44 -16.34 0.34 -0.73
CA LEU A 44 -16.59 1.47 -1.62
C LEU A 44 -17.09 2.68 -0.85
N ASN A 45 -18.05 2.51 0.07
CA ASN A 45 -18.56 3.61 0.89
C ASN A 45 -17.48 4.19 1.80
N ALA A 46 -16.61 3.35 2.38
CA ALA A 46 -15.49 3.82 3.17
C ALA A 46 -14.49 4.61 2.31
N ARG A 47 -14.05 4.07 1.17
CA ARG A 47 -13.06 4.74 0.30
C ARG A 47 -13.61 5.96 -0.42
N ALA A 48 -14.91 6.01 -0.72
CA ALA A 48 -15.53 7.19 -1.36
C ALA A 48 -15.75 8.36 -0.40
N ARG A 49 -15.80 8.11 0.93
CA ARG A 49 -16.11 9.14 1.94
C ARG A 49 -14.92 9.57 2.79
N HIS A 50 -13.77 8.91 2.66
CA HIS A 50 -12.57 9.22 3.43
C HIS A 50 -11.41 9.53 2.49
N GLN A 51 -10.53 10.41 2.94
CA GLN A 51 -9.35 10.80 2.17
C GLN A 51 -8.35 9.63 2.05
N PRO A 52 -7.54 9.57 0.97
CA PRO A 52 -6.56 8.49 0.77
C PRO A 52 -5.61 8.28 1.97
N HIS A 53 -5.19 9.36 2.63
CA HIS A 53 -4.28 9.27 3.78
C HIS A 53 -4.86 8.48 4.97
N CYS A 54 -6.18 8.37 5.10
CA CYS A 54 -6.81 7.53 6.13
C CYS A 54 -6.49 6.04 5.95
N PHE A 55 -6.11 5.63 4.74
CA PHE A 55 -5.82 4.23 4.39
C PHE A 55 -4.34 3.97 4.14
N ALA A 56 -3.48 5.00 4.15
CA ALA A 56 -2.08 4.89 3.75
C ALA A 56 -1.32 3.78 4.49
N HIS A 57 -1.52 3.64 5.80
CA HIS A 57 -0.86 2.57 6.58
C HIS A 57 -1.40 1.17 6.25
N ALA A 58 -2.72 1.03 6.07
CA ALA A 58 -3.33 -0.24 5.69
C ALA A 58 -2.88 -0.67 4.28
N ASP A 59 -2.88 0.28 3.34
CA ASP A 59 -2.45 0.06 1.96
C ASP A 59 -0.93 -0.26 1.89
N CYS A 60 -0.14 0.35 2.77
CA CYS A 60 1.29 0.08 2.93
C CYS A 60 1.58 -1.34 3.46
N THR A 61 0.79 -1.82 4.42
CA THR A 61 1.04 -3.09 5.11
C THR A 61 0.40 -4.29 4.39
N ALA A 62 -0.63 -4.06 3.57
CA ALA A 62 -1.28 -5.09 2.78
C ALA A 62 -0.29 -6.02 2.02
N PRO A 63 0.71 -5.52 1.27
CA PRO A 63 1.69 -6.35 0.54
C PRO A 63 2.80 -6.99 1.40
N HIS A 64 2.70 -7.03 2.74
CA HIS A 64 3.76 -7.53 3.64
C HIS A 64 4.36 -8.89 3.24
N LEU A 65 3.55 -9.83 2.75
CA LEU A 65 4.02 -11.15 2.34
C LEU A 65 4.93 -11.07 1.11
N GLY A 66 4.59 -10.22 0.13
CA GLY A 66 5.41 -9.99 -1.05
C GLY A 66 6.72 -9.27 -0.72
N HIS A 67 6.73 -8.41 0.30
CA HIS A 67 7.98 -7.85 0.83
C HIS A 67 8.84 -8.92 1.51
N GLY A 68 8.23 -9.81 2.32
CA GLY A 68 8.93 -10.89 3.01
C GLY A 68 9.56 -11.92 2.08
N THR A 69 8.96 -12.19 0.91
CA THR A 69 9.52 -13.09 -0.11
C THR A 69 10.50 -12.41 -1.07
N GLY A 70 10.56 -11.08 -1.07
CA GLY A 70 11.29 -10.30 -2.07
C GLY A 70 10.59 -10.19 -3.44
N ALA A 71 9.38 -10.74 -3.59
CA ALA A 71 8.58 -10.61 -4.81
C ALA A 71 8.11 -9.17 -5.08
N ILE A 72 7.95 -8.38 -4.01
CA ILE A 72 7.80 -6.93 -4.07
C ILE A 72 9.09 -6.29 -3.60
N ARG A 73 9.83 -5.71 -4.54
CA ARG A 73 11.03 -4.94 -4.24
C ARG A 73 10.65 -3.50 -3.90
N SER A 74 11.05 -3.09 -2.71
CA SER A 74 10.99 -1.70 -2.26
C SER A 74 12.09 -0.89 -2.95
N ALA A 75 11.74 0.16 -3.68
CA ALA A 75 12.67 1.11 -4.30
C ALA A 75 13.33 1.99 -3.22
N PHE A 76 14.42 1.54 -2.63
CA PHE A 76 15.10 2.28 -1.57
C PHE A 76 15.66 3.62 -2.08
N LEU A 77 15.18 4.73 -1.50
CA LEU A 77 15.78 6.05 -1.63
C LEU A 77 16.28 6.45 -0.24
N ASN A 78 17.60 6.60 -0.13
CA ASN A 78 18.26 6.84 1.13
C ASN A 78 18.01 8.27 1.64
N LEU A 79 17.96 8.47 2.96
CA LEU A 79 17.85 9.77 3.63
C LEU A 79 16.63 10.61 3.22
N HIS A 80 15.53 9.94 2.87
CA HIS A 80 14.26 10.59 2.56
C HIS A 80 13.11 9.89 3.30
N THR A 81 12.14 10.70 3.71
CA THR A 81 10.88 10.25 4.28
C THR A 81 9.75 10.64 3.35
N MET A 82 8.90 9.67 3.01
CA MET A 82 7.71 9.89 2.20
C MET A 82 6.50 10.15 3.10
N MET A 83 5.75 11.22 2.83
CA MET A 83 4.62 11.63 3.66
C MET A 83 3.28 11.41 2.98
N PHE A 84 2.40 10.70 3.68
CA PHE A 84 0.99 10.54 3.31
C PHE A 84 0.06 11.06 4.41
N ILE A 85 0.41 10.83 5.67
CA ILE A 85 -0.42 11.20 6.83
C ILE A 85 -0.55 12.73 6.89
N GLY A 86 -1.80 13.20 7.05
CA GLY A 86 -2.12 14.63 7.08
C GLY A 86 -2.08 15.32 5.70
N ARG A 87 -1.75 14.59 4.62
CA ARG A 87 -1.68 15.14 3.26
C ARG A 87 -3.00 14.91 2.54
N THR A 88 -3.79 15.97 2.39
CA THR A 88 -5.12 15.94 1.76
C THR A 88 -5.12 16.51 0.35
N ALA A 89 -4.04 17.18 -0.07
CA ALA A 89 -3.87 17.74 -1.40
C ALA A 89 -3.02 16.81 -2.27
N PRO A 90 -3.39 16.57 -3.55
CA PRO A 90 -2.66 15.69 -4.45
C PRO A 90 -1.16 16.01 -4.57
N GLU A 91 -0.79 17.28 -4.49
CA GLU A 91 0.58 17.77 -4.63
C GLU A 91 1.47 17.38 -3.44
N THR A 92 0.85 17.20 -2.28
CA THR A 92 1.54 16.85 -1.03
C THR A 92 1.43 15.38 -0.67
N TYR A 93 0.54 14.64 -1.34
CA TYR A 93 0.28 13.23 -1.05
C TYR A 93 1.37 12.35 -1.68
N GLY A 94 2.24 11.79 -0.84
CA GLY A 94 3.42 11.05 -1.28
C GLY A 94 4.64 11.94 -1.54
N GLU A 95 4.65 13.17 -1.01
CA GLU A 95 5.82 14.03 -1.09
C GLU A 95 7.03 13.38 -0.40
N LEU A 96 8.21 13.66 -0.94
CA LEU A 96 9.48 13.19 -0.41
C LEU A 96 10.17 14.35 0.29
N ILE A 97 10.53 14.15 1.56
CA ILE A 97 11.26 15.12 2.37
C ILE A 97 12.65 14.55 2.63
N ALA A 98 13.69 15.27 2.20
CA ALA A 98 15.06 14.91 2.51
C ALA A 98 15.35 15.20 3.99
N TRP A 99 16.14 14.35 4.63
CA TRP A 99 16.48 14.54 6.05
C TRP A 99 17.33 15.80 6.30
N ASP A 100 18.00 16.31 5.28
CA ASP A 100 18.77 17.56 5.38
C ASP A 100 17.87 18.81 5.31
N ASP A 101 16.63 18.68 4.80
CA ASP A 101 15.68 19.80 4.67
C ASP A 101 14.84 19.99 5.95
N ASP A 102 14.69 18.95 6.77
CA ASP A 102 13.90 18.96 8.00
C ASP A 102 14.48 17.95 9.03
N ASP A 103 14.88 18.47 10.20
CA ASP A 103 15.49 17.70 11.29
C ASP A 103 14.55 16.57 11.80
N ASP A 104 13.24 16.76 11.71
CA ASP A 104 12.24 15.79 12.16
C ASP A 104 11.96 14.69 11.12
N ALA A 105 12.40 14.88 9.86
CA ALA A 105 12.07 13.96 8.77
C ALA A 105 12.54 12.53 9.03
N SER A 106 13.71 12.36 9.64
CA SER A 106 14.21 11.03 10.01
C SER A 106 13.42 10.40 11.17
N LEU A 107 12.91 11.21 12.10
CA LEU A 107 12.16 10.76 13.28
C LEU A 107 10.77 10.25 12.92
N TRP A 108 10.11 10.83 11.90
CA TRP A 108 8.78 10.39 11.47
C TRP A 108 8.72 8.92 11.05
N LEU A 109 9.82 8.36 10.53
CA LEU A 109 9.93 6.92 10.26
C LEU A 109 9.87 6.09 11.55
N GLY A 110 10.57 6.54 12.59
CA GLY A 110 10.58 5.88 13.90
C GLY A 110 9.22 5.97 14.62
N HIS A 111 8.46 7.03 14.37
CA HIS A 111 7.15 7.26 14.99
C HIS A 111 5.97 6.67 14.19
N SER A 112 6.21 6.04 13.04
CA SER A 112 5.15 5.57 12.13
C SER A 112 4.26 6.70 11.57
N GLU A 113 4.79 7.93 11.51
CA GLU A 113 4.14 9.09 10.92
C GLU A 113 4.55 9.31 9.46
N GLY A 114 5.74 8.81 9.10
CA GLY A 114 6.30 8.80 7.77
C GLY A 114 6.52 7.39 7.24
N PHE A 115 6.79 7.30 5.94
CA PHE A 115 6.97 6.04 5.22
C PHE A 115 8.32 6.04 4.51
N HIS A 116 8.94 4.87 4.31
CA HIS A 116 10.13 4.84 3.48
C HIS A 116 9.76 5.19 2.04
N ALA A 117 10.60 5.93 1.32
CA ALA A 117 10.40 6.14 -0.11
C ALA A 117 10.43 4.78 -0.88
N GLY A 118 11.36 3.93 -0.45
CA GLY A 118 11.39 2.47 -0.46
C GLY A 118 10.16 1.69 -0.92
N GLY A 119 9.46 1.16 0.06
CA GLY A 119 8.38 0.20 -0.13
C GLY A 119 7.04 0.83 -0.43
N HIS A 120 6.93 2.16 -0.36
CA HIS A 120 5.65 2.80 -0.09
C HIS A 120 5.12 3.62 -1.26
N GLY A 121 5.84 3.68 -2.38
CA GLY A 121 5.27 4.09 -3.67
C GLY A 121 4.11 3.19 -4.14
N LEU A 122 3.88 2.05 -3.49
CA LEU A 122 2.72 1.17 -3.70
C LEU A 122 1.43 1.73 -3.09
N VAL A 123 1.51 2.56 -2.05
CA VAL A 123 0.37 3.30 -1.49
C VAL A 123 -0.23 4.21 -2.57
N LEU A 124 0.60 4.74 -3.48
CA LEU A 124 0.13 5.51 -4.62
C LEU A 124 -0.60 4.63 -5.65
N ARG A 125 -0.31 3.33 -5.76
CA ARG A 125 -0.87 2.43 -6.80
C ARG A 125 -2.19 1.77 -6.41
N ILE A 126 -2.44 1.57 -5.12
CA ILE A 126 -3.65 0.87 -4.63
C ILE A 126 -4.94 1.67 -4.90
N PRO A 127 -4.99 3.00 -4.70
CA PRO A 127 -6.17 3.81 -5.04
C PRO A 127 -6.55 3.74 -6.52
N PHE A 128 -5.58 3.76 -7.45
CA PHE A 128 -5.83 3.69 -8.90
C PHE A 128 -6.43 2.36 -9.37
N ARG A 129 -6.43 1.30 -8.56
CA ARG A 129 -7.06 0.02 -8.93
C ARG A 129 -8.53 -0.07 -8.55
N LEU A 130 -9.00 0.79 -7.66
CA LEU A 130 -10.38 0.78 -7.14
C LEU A 130 -11.24 1.89 -7.77
N HIS A 131 -10.63 2.81 -8.52
CA HIS A 131 -11.31 3.78 -9.37
C HIS A 131 -11.09 3.40 -10.84
N PRO A 132 -12.13 2.97 -11.58
CA PRO A 132 -12.02 2.72 -13.03
C PRO A 132 -11.82 4.02 -13.83
#